data_AF-A0A6S7ILH4-F1
#
_entry.id   AF-A0A6S7ILH4-F1
#
_cell.length_a   1.000
_cell.length_b   1.000
_cell.length_c   1.000
_cell.angle_alpha   90.00
_cell.angle_beta   90.00
_cell.angle_gamma   90.00
#
_symmetry.space_group_name_H-M   'P 1'
#
loop_
_entity.id
_entity.type
_entity.pdbx_description
1 polymer ?
#
loop_
_entity_poly.entity_id
_entity_poly.type
_entity_poly.pdbx_seq_one_letter_code
_entity_poly.pdbx_strand_id
1 'polypeptide(L)'
;MVQKETLNLFQFARLYSIFLLRLENPTWFAFNQSYFQFVATPIPQGEAKKVCLEKKGDLASTSSKEEQAFLFRTFVETNSASGDFVWVGLNDIAEEGTFVWTDGSPNTYAKFADGQPDNYVNNEHCINILKLENGDYGDAPCDATFTFICETNYESL
;
A
#
# COMPACT_ATOMS: atom_id res chain seq x y z
N MET A 1 -39.25 3.46 3.20
CA MET A 1 -39.12 3.63 4.67
C MET A 1 -37.91 2.79 5.07
N VAL A 2 -36.74 3.42 5.23
CA VAL A 2 -35.51 2.68 5.58
C VAL A 2 -35.53 2.46 7.09
N GLN A 3 -35.57 1.19 7.52
CA GLN A 3 -35.40 0.84 8.94
C GLN A 3 -34.01 1.27 9.37
N LYS A 4 -33.92 2.25 10.27
CA LYS A 4 -32.69 2.51 11.02
C LYS A 4 -32.60 1.44 12.10
N GLU A 5 -31.73 0.45 11.89
CA GLU A 5 -31.36 -0.48 12.95
C GLU A 5 -30.61 0.28 14.04
N THR A 6 -31.14 0.24 15.26
CA THR A 6 -30.48 0.81 16.44
C THR A 6 -29.49 -0.22 16.97
N LEU A 7 -28.20 0.14 16.99
CA LEU A 7 -27.15 -0.70 17.57
C LEU A 7 -27.38 -0.90 19.07
N ASN A 8 -27.11 -2.11 19.57
CA ASN A 8 -27.25 -2.43 20.98
C ASN A 8 -25.96 -2.11 21.78
N LEU A 9 -26.07 -2.11 23.11
CA LEU A 9 -24.96 -1.74 24.00
C LEU A 9 -23.71 -2.64 23.81
N PHE A 10 -23.89 -3.91 23.43
CA PHE A 10 -22.79 -4.81 23.12
C PHE A 10 -22.09 -4.45 21.81
N GLN A 11 -22.85 -4.05 20.79
CA GLN A 11 -22.29 -3.53 19.54
C GLN A 11 -21.58 -2.20 19.77
N PHE A 12 -22.12 -1.31 20.61
CA PHE A 12 -21.44 -0.07 21.01
C PHE A 12 -20.16 -0.33 21.79
N ALA A 13 -20.18 -1.23 22.77
CA ALA A 13 -18.99 -1.59 23.53
C ALA A 13 -17.92 -2.23 22.63
N ARG A 14 -18.31 -3.06 21.66
CA ARG A 14 -17.40 -3.65 20.67
C ARG A 14 -16.78 -2.57 19.77
N LEU A 15 -17.59 -1.65 19.24
CA LEU A 15 -17.12 -0.51 18.45
C LEU A 15 -16.22 0.43 19.26
N TYR A 16 -16.53 0.64 20.54
CA TYR A 16 -15.75 1.47 21.44
C TYR A 16 -14.42 0.82 21.83
N SER A 17 -14.40 -0.49 22.09
CA SER A 17 -13.15 -1.23 22.31
C SER A 17 -12.26 -1.25 21.06
N ILE A 18 -12.83 -1.42 19.86
CA ILE A 18 -12.11 -1.28 18.60
C ILE A 18 -11.56 0.15 18.44
N PHE A 19 -12.36 1.16 18.78
CA PHE A 19 -11.95 2.57 18.77
C PHE A 19 -10.83 2.88 19.77
N LEU A 20 -10.85 2.29 20.97
CA LEU A 20 -9.79 2.46 21.97
C LEU A 20 -8.51 1.71 21.61
N LEU A 21 -8.59 0.50 21.04
CA LEU A 21 -7.43 -0.23 20.48
C LEU A 21 -6.76 0.56 19.33
N ARG A 22 -7.50 1.46 18.68
CA ARG A 22 -7.03 2.37 17.63
C ARG A 22 -6.09 3.48 18.13
N LEU A 23 -6.15 3.82 19.42
CA LEU A 23 -5.31 4.87 20.02
C LEU A 23 -3.92 4.35 20.45
N GLU A 24 -3.73 3.03 20.48
CA GLU A 24 -2.51 2.39 21.02
C GLU A 24 -1.60 1.73 19.95
N ASN A 25 -1.99 1.74 18.66
CA ASN A 25 -1.18 1.17 17.56
C ASN A 25 -0.49 2.26 16.72
N PRO A 26 0.68 1.99 16.10
CA PRO A 26 1.32 2.94 15.18
C PRO A 26 0.32 3.38 14.11
N THR A 27 0.17 4.69 13.96
CA THR A 27 -0.96 5.35 13.30
C THR A 27 -1.17 4.82 11.88
N TRP A 28 -2.15 3.94 11.73
CA TRP A 28 -2.70 3.59 10.43
C TRP A 28 -3.53 4.77 9.90
N PHE A 29 -3.36 5.11 8.63
CA PHE A 29 -4.09 6.19 7.96
C PHE A 29 -5.21 5.59 7.13
N ALA A 30 -6.44 6.06 7.36
CA ALA A 30 -7.60 5.58 6.61
C ALA A 30 -7.73 6.32 5.29
N PHE A 31 -8.01 5.58 4.22
CA PHE A 31 -8.45 6.11 2.94
C PHE A 31 -9.45 5.12 2.34
N ASN A 32 -10.63 5.61 1.94
CA ASN A 32 -11.77 4.77 1.57
C ASN A 32 -12.08 3.69 2.64
N GLN A 33 -12.06 2.41 2.25
CA GLN A 33 -12.36 1.26 3.12
C GLN A 33 -11.09 0.52 3.61
N SER A 34 -9.92 1.12 3.37
CA SER A 34 -8.61 0.56 3.68
C SER A 34 -7.86 1.41 4.71
N TYR A 35 -6.86 0.79 5.32
CA TYR A 35 -5.94 1.40 6.26
C TYR A 35 -4.51 1.18 5.79
N PHE A 36 -3.71 2.24 5.83
CA PHE A 36 -2.35 2.24 5.32
C PHE A 36 -1.33 2.57 6.40
N GLN A 37 -0.18 1.90 6.37
CA GLN A 37 0.93 2.15 7.29
C GLN A 37 2.25 2.12 6.54
N PHE A 38 3.03 3.20 6.70
CA PHE A 38 4.41 3.25 6.23
C PHE A 38 5.34 2.47 7.17
N VAL A 39 6.26 1.71 6.58
CA VAL A 39 7.31 0.97 7.30
C VAL A 39 8.68 1.44 6.81
N ALA A 40 9.43 2.07 7.71
CA ALA A 40 10.70 2.75 7.41
C ALA A 40 11.91 1.80 7.25
N THR A 41 11.70 0.49 7.30
CA THR A 41 12.80 -0.51 7.22
C THR A 41 13.02 -0.89 5.75
N PRO A 42 14.17 -0.57 5.14
CA PRO A 42 14.41 -0.88 3.73
C PRO A 42 14.73 -2.37 3.53
N ILE A 43 13.94 -3.07 2.73
CA ILE A 43 14.10 -4.51 2.45
C ILE A 43 13.60 -4.87 1.04
N PRO A 44 13.91 -6.06 0.50
CA PRO A 44 13.36 -6.56 -0.76
C PRO A 44 11.82 -6.60 -0.75
N GLN A 45 11.18 -6.40 -1.92
CA GLN A 45 9.70 -6.33 -2.01
C GLN A 45 9.03 -7.60 -1.48
N GLY A 46 9.61 -8.77 -1.75
CA GLY A 46 9.11 -10.05 -1.25
C GLY A 46 9.17 -10.18 0.29
N GLU A 47 10.18 -9.59 0.94
CA GLU A 47 10.25 -9.55 2.41
C GLU A 47 9.32 -8.48 2.99
N ALA A 48 9.18 -7.33 2.31
CA ALA A 48 8.21 -6.30 2.65
C ALA A 48 6.78 -6.85 2.66
N LYS A 49 6.42 -7.68 1.67
CA LYS A 49 5.15 -8.42 1.64
C LYS A 49 4.95 -9.25 2.90
N LYS A 50 5.96 -10.02 3.35
CA LYS A 50 5.85 -10.83 4.57
C LYS A 50 5.57 -9.98 5.80
N VAL A 51 6.23 -8.82 5.92
CA VAL A 51 5.97 -7.88 7.04
C VAL A 51 4.52 -7.37 7.01
N CYS A 52 3.98 -7.07 5.84
CA CYS A 52 2.57 -6.65 5.73
C CYS A 52 1.58 -7.78 6.03
N LEU A 53 1.90 -9.02 5.64
CA LEU A 53 1.10 -10.20 5.99
C LEU A 53 1.06 -10.45 7.51
N GLU A 54 2.18 -10.24 8.22
CA GLU A 54 2.21 -10.29 9.69
C GLU A 54 1.30 -9.24 10.34
N LYS A 55 1.12 -8.09 9.66
CA LYS A 55 0.21 -7.01 10.04
C LYS A 55 -1.24 -7.24 9.59
N LYS A 56 -1.60 -8.46 9.19
CA LYS A 56 -2.95 -8.82 8.69
C LYS A 56 -3.37 -7.99 7.47
N GLY A 57 -2.40 -7.67 6.62
CA GLY A 57 -2.58 -6.93 5.38
C GLY A 57 -1.72 -7.48 4.26
N ASP A 58 -1.49 -6.69 3.22
CA ASP A 58 -0.51 -6.95 2.16
C ASP A 58 0.24 -5.63 1.86
N LEU A 59 1.16 -5.64 0.90
CA LEU A 59 1.68 -4.40 0.34
C LEU A 59 0.54 -3.59 -0.28
N ALA A 60 0.65 -2.26 -0.17
CA ALA A 60 -0.40 -1.37 -0.64
C ALA A 60 -0.70 -1.57 -2.13
N SER A 61 -1.99 -1.65 -2.43
CA SER A 61 -2.54 -1.64 -3.78
C SER A 61 -3.13 -0.27 -4.10
N THR A 62 -3.30 0.04 -5.39
CA THR A 62 -4.10 1.22 -5.79
C THR A 62 -5.05 0.85 -6.93
N SER A 63 -6.24 1.46 -6.88
CA SER A 63 -7.32 1.24 -7.83
C SER A 63 -7.70 2.52 -8.58
N SER A 64 -7.20 3.67 -8.13
CA SER A 64 -7.50 4.99 -8.72
C SER A 64 -6.35 5.99 -8.59
N LYS A 65 -6.47 7.08 -9.35
CA LYS A 65 -5.54 8.22 -9.29
C LYS A 65 -5.49 8.84 -7.89
N GLU A 66 -6.62 8.93 -7.23
CA GLU A 66 -6.76 9.53 -5.90
C GLU A 66 -6.04 8.68 -4.84
N GLU A 67 -6.07 7.36 -4.98
CA GLU A 67 -5.40 6.42 -4.08
C GLU A 67 -3.88 6.45 -4.23
N GLN A 68 -3.37 6.42 -5.48
CA GLN A 68 -1.94 6.62 -5.73
C GLN A 68 -1.46 7.98 -5.20
N ALA A 69 -2.23 9.05 -5.43
CA ALA A 69 -1.90 10.37 -4.90
C ALA A 69 -1.96 10.45 -3.37
N PHE A 70 -2.88 9.71 -2.74
CA PHE A 70 -2.95 9.58 -1.29
C PHE A 70 -1.69 8.92 -0.73
N LEU A 71 -1.26 7.78 -1.29
CA LEU A 71 -0.03 7.11 -0.85
C LEU A 71 1.19 8.05 -0.93
N PHE A 72 1.36 8.74 -2.05
CA PHE A 72 2.46 9.68 -2.26
C PHE A 72 2.44 10.83 -1.24
N ARG A 73 1.33 11.55 -1.12
CA ARG A 73 1.23 12.75 -0.26
C ARG A 73 1.32 12.42 1.22
N THR A 74 0.77 11.28 1.64
CA THR A 74 0.73 10.89 3.05
C THR A 74 2.07 10.29 3.51
N PHE A 75 2.75 9.52 2.66
CA PHE A 75 3.89 8.71 3.11
C PHE A 75 5.22 9.03 2.46
N VAL A 76 5.27 9.73 1.32
CA VAL A 76 6.49 9.86 0.49
C VAL A 76 6.94 11.31 0.32
N GLU A 77 6.03 12.20 -0.10
CA GLU A 77 6.34 13.56 -0.58
C GLU A 77 7.25 14.34 0.40
N THR A 78 6.88 14.39 1.67
CA THR A 78 7.60 15.15 2.70
C THR A 78 8.31 14.28 3.74
N ASN A 79 8.19 12.97 3.63
CA ASN A 79 8.75 12.03 4.59
C ASN A 79 10.23 11.77 4.25
N SER A 80 11.16 12.22 5.10
CA SER A 80 12.59 11.95 4.88
C SER A 80 12.95 10.48 5.05
N ALA A 81 12.17 9.70 5.78
CA ALA A 81 12.40 8.27 5.97
C ALA A 81 12.00 7.43 4.76
N SER A 82 11.26 7.98 3.78
CA SER A 82 10.84 7.23 2.58
C SER A 82 12.01 6.80 1.71
N GLY A 83 13.09 7.61 1.67
CA GLY A 83 14.03 7.56 0.56
C GLY A 83 13.38 8.01 -0.76
N ASP A 84 14.04 7.71 -1.88
CA ASP A 84 13.59 8.12 -3.22
C ASP A 84 12.59 7.13 -3.84
N PHE A 85 12.58 5.89 -3.35
CA PHE A 85 11.79 4.77 -3.86
C PHE A 85 11.05 4.10 -2.70
N VAL A 86 9.77 3.77 -2.89
CA VAL A 86 8.94 3.11 -1.87
C VAL A 86 8.15 1.97 -2.50
N TRP A 87 8.29 0.75 -1.97
CA TRP A 87 7.56 -0.40 -2.49
C TRP A 87 6.04 -0.30 -2.31
N VAL A 88 5.33 -0.75 -3.33
CA VAL A 88 3.91 -1.11 -3.35
C VAL A 88 3.77 -2.56 -3.83
N GLY A 89 2.54 -3.10 -3.82
CA GLY A 89 2.29 -4.50 -4.16
C GLY A 89 2.25 -4.83 -5.66
N LEU A 90 2.51 -3.88 -6.55
CA LEU A 90 2.45 -4.12 -8.00
C LEU A 90 3.73 -4.81 -8.47
N ASN A 91 3.59 -5.79 -9.35
CA ASN A 91 4.69 -6.57 -9.91
C ASN A 91 4.24 -7.25 -11.23
N ASP A 92 5.19 -7.65 -12.06
CA ASP A 92 4.96 -8.48 -13.25
C ASP A 92 5.87 -9.73 -13.29
N ILE A 93 6.31 -10.18 -12.10
CA ILE A 93 7.20 -11.33 -11.89
C ILE A 93 6.74 -12.60 -12.64
N ALA A 94 5.44 -12.79 -12.76
CA ALA A 94 4.87 -13.97 -13.42
C ALA A 94 4.93 -13.90 -14.95
N GLU A 95 4.75 -12.70 -15.51
CA GLU A 95 4.70 -12.45 -16.95
C GLU A 95 5.01 -10.98 -17.22
N GLU A 96 6.18 -10.74 -17.81
CA GLU A 96 6.68 -9.41 -18.19
C GLU A 96 5.61 -8.56 -18.90
N GLY A 97 5.44 -7.32 -18.43
CA GLY A 97 4.45 -6.38 -18.97
C GLY A 97 3.01 -6.65 -18.51
N THR A 98 2.76 -7.71 -17.74
CA THR A 98 1.45 -8.02 -17.13
C THR A 98 1.49 -7.77 -15.62
N PHE A 99 1.17 -6.53 -15.26
CA PHE A 99 1.22 -6.07 -13.86
C PHE A 99 0.01 -6.51 -13.03
N VAL A 100 0.29 -7.16 -11.89
CA VAL A 100 -0.68 -7.68 -10.93
C VAL A 100 -0.36 -7.23 -9.49
N TRP A 101 -1.40 -7.01 -8.70
CA TRP A 101 -1.25 -6.69 -7.27
C TRP A 101 -1.06 -7.96 -6.44
N THR A 102 -0.18 -7.91 -5.43
CA THR A 102 0.15 -9.04 -4.56
C THR A 102 -1.01 -9.54 -3.69
N ASP A 103 -2.00 -8.68 -3.44
CA ASP A 103 -3.22 -8.93 -2.66
C ASP A 103 -4.35 -9.54 -3.52
N GLY A 104 -4.17 -9.61 -4.84
CA GLY A 104 -5.16 -10.10 -5.81
C GLY A 104 -6.18 -9.05 -6.25
N SER A 105 -6.03 -7.79 -5.85
CA SER A 105 -6.88 -6.70 -6.32
C SER A 105 -6.77 -6.51 -7.84
N PRO A 106 -7.86 -6.14 -8.54
CA PRO A 106 -7.78 -5.81 -9.96
C PRO A 106 -6.87 -4.61 -10.21
N ASN A 107 -5.96 -4.73 -11.17
CA ASN A 107 -5.16 -3.59 -11.63
C ASN A 107 -5.96 -2.72 -12.60
N THR A 108 -6.73 -1.77 -12.07
CA THR A 108 -7.57 -0.85 -12.87
C THR A 108 -6.91 0.49 -13.18
N TYR A 109 -5.87 0.84 -12.42
CA TYR A 109 -5.16 2.09 -12.56
C TYR A 109 -3.74 1.94 -12.01
N ALA A 110 -2.75 2.29 -12.83
CA ALA A 110 -1.37 2.46 -12.44
C ALA A 110 -0.78 3.55 -13.35
N LYS A 111 -0.30 4.65 -12.76
CA LYS A 111 0.39 5.69 -13.53
C LYS A 111 1.88 5.56 -13.32
N PHE A 112 2.58 5.20 -14.40
CA PHE A 112 4.03 5.14 -14.47
C PHE A 112 4.61 6.51 -14.85
N ALA A 113 5.86 6.75 -14.46
CA ALA A 113 6.59 7.95 -14.86
C ALA A 113 6.99 7.88 -16.34
N ASP A 114 7.39 9.02 -16.90
CA ASP A 114 7.85 9.07 -18.28
C ASP A 114 9.09 8.18 -18.46
N GLY A 115 8.99 7.21 -19.37
CA GLY A 115 10.05 6.22 -19.60
C GLY A 115 9.99 5.01 -18.67
N GLN A 116 8.89 4.79 -17.95
CA GLN A 116 8.65 3.61 -17.12
C GLN A 116 7.35 2.89 -17.54
N PRO A 117 7.24 1.59 -17.27
CA PRO A 117 8.33 0.69 -16.86
C PRO A 117 9.31 0.46 -18.03
N ASP A 118 10.61 0.35 -17.77
CA ASP A 118 11.64 0.13 -18.82
C ASP A 118 12.34 -1.22 -18.74
N ASN A 119 12.06 -2.01 -17.70
CA ASN A 119 12.65 -3.31 -17.44
C ASN A 119 14.16 -3.31 -17.67
N TYR A 120 14.86 -2.39 -16.98
CA TYR A 120 16.28 -2.18 -17.21
C TYR A 120 17.06 -3.50 -17.08
N VAL A 121 17.87 -3.79 -18.09
CA VAL A 121 18.64 -5.05 -18.25
C VAL A 121 17.80 -6.35 -18.16
N ASN A 122 16.48 -6.28 -18.38
CA ASN A 122 15.52 -7.38 -18.25
C ASN A 122 15.49 -7.98 -16.83
N ASN A 123 15.53 -7.14 -15.78
CA ASN A 123 15.57 -7.59 -14.40
C ASN A 123 14.78 -6.68 -13.43
N GLU A 124 13.77 -5.97 -13.91
CA GLU A 124 12.96 -5.09 -13.06
C GLU A 124 11.50 -5.53 -13.10
N HIS A 125 11.07 -6.21 -12.03
CA HIS A 125 9.75 -6.84 -11.98
C HIS A 125 8.89 -6.39 -10.80
N CYS A 126 9.42 -5.46 -9.99
CA CYS A 126 8.78 -4.99 -8.77
C CYS A 126 8.59 -3.49 -8.83
N ILE A 127 7.38 -3.01 -8.50
CA ILE A 127 7.02 -1.62 -8.68
C ILE A 127 7.18 -0.81 -7.39
N ASN A 128 7.71 0.40 -7.56
CA ASN A 128 7.92 1.38 -6.51
C ASN A 128 7.28 2.73 -6.86
N ILE A 129 7.01 3.53 -5.83
CA ILE A 129 6.63 4.94 -5.92
C ILE A 129 7.92 5.76 -6.08
N LEU A 130 7.99 6.57 -7.13
CA LEU A 130 9.08 7.49 -7.41
C LEU A 130 8.82 8.83 -6.73
N LYS A 131 9.64 9.18 -5.72
CA LYS A 131 9.48 10.43 -4.97
C LYS A 131 9.66 11.66 -5.84
N LEU A 132 10.65 11.62 -6.74
CA LEU A 132 11.01 12.76 -7.59
C LEU A 132 10.09 12.91 -8.81
N GLU A 133 9.31 11.87 -9.15
CA GLU A 133 8.33 11.87 -10.24
C GLU A 133 6.89 12.01 -9.72
N ASN A 134 6.71 12.81 -8.67
CA ASN A 134 5.38 13.15 -8.12
C ASN A 134 4.51 11.92 -7.75
N GLY A 135 5.16 10.83 -7.33
CA GLY A 135 4.49 9.60 -6.91
C GLY A 135 4.05 8.68 -8.04
N ASP A 136 4.44 8.98 -9.27
CA ASP A 136 4.29 8.04 -10.38
C ASP A 136 5.14 6.78 -10.13
N TYR A 137 4.78 5.69 -10.78
CA TYR A 137 5.42 4.39 -10.58
C TYR A 137 6.64 4.21 -11.49
N GLY A 138 7.61 3.45 -10.97
CA GLY A 138 8.69 2.85 -11.73
C GLY A 138 8.87 1.39 -11.36
N ASP A 139 9.53 0.63 -12.21
CA ASP A 139 9.99 -0.72 -11.92
C ASP A 139 11.42 -0.70 -11.34
N ALA A 140 11.78 -1.78 -10.64
CA ALA A 140 13.10 -2.00 -10.09
C ALA A 140 13.35 -3.50 -9.86
N PRO A 141 14.61 -3.94 -9.67
CA PRO A 141 14.90 -5.30 -9.29
C PRO A 141 14.26 -5.64 -7.95
N CYS A 142 13.59 -6.79 -7.87
CA CYS A 142 12.84 -7.20 -6.70
C CYS A 142 13.69 -7.41 -5.43
N ASP A 143 15.00 -7.60 -5.59
CA ASP A 143 15.98 -7.72 -4.51
C ASP A 143 16.56 -6.37 -4.05
N ALA A 144 16.23 -5.26 -4.72
CA ALA A 144 16.54 -3.91 -4.24
C ALA A 144 15.85 -3.63 -2.89
N THR A 145 16.48 -2.83 -2.04
CA THR A 145 15.99 -2.57 -0.68
C THR A 145 15.36 -1.20 -0.56
N PHE A 146 14.04 -1.13 -0.46
CA PHE A 146 13.28 0.11 -0.28
C PHE A 146 12.37 0.03 0.95
N THR A 147 11.98 1.20 1.45
CA THR A 147 10.89 1.29 2.43
C THR A 147 9.56 0.96 1.74
N PHE A 148 8.50 0.75 2.50
CA PHE A 148 7.26 0.21 1.92
C PHE A 148 6.01 0.65 2.67
N ILE A 149 4.86 0.49 2.02
CA ILE A 149 3.55 0.81 2.58
C ILE A 149 2.75 -0.49 2.65
N CYS A 150 2.24 -0.82 3.85
CA CYS A 150 1.28 -1.89 4.05
C CYS A 150 -0.15 -1.35 3.96
N GLU A 151 -1.05 -2.17 3.47
CA GLU A 151 -2.49 -1.95 3.43
C GLU A 151 -3.22 -3.09 4.17
N THR A 152 -4.25 -2.77 4.94
CA THR A 152 -5.20 -3.74 5.51
C THR A 152 -6.62 -3.23 5.40
N ASN A 153 -7.59 -4.14 5.36
CA ASN A 153 -9.01 -3.81 5.22
C ASN A 153 -9.69 -3.63 6.58
N TYR A 154 -10.88 -3.00 6.55
CA TYR A 154 -11.72 -2.81 7.73
C TYR A 154 -12.13 -4.12 8.43
N GLU A 155 -12.23 -5.24 7.71
CA GLU A 155 -12.65 -6.54 8.26
C GLU A 155 -11.50 -7.39 8.85
N SER A 156 -10.25 -7.00 8.62
CA SER A 156 -9.05 -7.72 9.06
C SER A 156 -8.45 -7.22 10.38
N LEU A 157 -9.13 -6.26 11.03
CA LEU A 157 -8.85 -5.73 12.37
C LEU A 157 -9.94 -6.14 13.37
#